data_AF-A0A9E2PVJ4-F1
#
_entry.id   AF-A0A9E2PVJ4-F1
#
_cell.length_a   1.000
_cell.length_b   1.000
_cell.length_c   1.000
_cell.angle_alpha   90.00
_cell.angle_beta   90.00
_cell.angle_gamma   90.00
#
_symmetry.space_group_name_H-M   'P 1'
#
loop_
_entity.id
_entity.type
_entity.pdbx_description
1 polymer ?
#
loop_
_entity_poly.entity_id
_entity_poly.type
_entity_poly.pdbx_seq_one_letter_code
_entity_poly.pdbx_strand_id
1 'polypeptide(L)' 'MNTRLEEAFAQAAQLPPDEQEALAALLLDEIASERLWDQAFAQSQNQIAKLADEALTEFQEGGTVLLDEEQL' A
#
# COMPACT_ATOMS: atom_id res chain seq x y z
N MET A 1 0.79 -23.92 3.29
CA MET A 1 -0.33 -22.97 3.38
C MET A 1 -0.62 -22.75 4.87
N ASN A 2 -1.09 -21.59 5.30
CA ASN A 2 -1.57 -21.42 6.68
C ASN A 2 -3.10 -21.63 6.73
N THR A 3 -3.66 -21.85 7.91
CA THR A 3 -5.08 -22.19 8.08
C THR A 3 -6.02 -21.16 7.45
N ARG A 4 -5.71 -19.86 7.58
CA ARG A 4 -6.55 -18.79 7.02
C ARG A 4 -6.55 -18.76 5.49
N LEU A 5 -5.39 -18.99 4.88
CA LEU A 5 -5.27 -19.02 3.43
C LEU A 5 -5.94 -20.26 2.83
N GLU A 6 -5.87 -21.41 3.53
CA GLU A 6 -6.62 -22.61 3.17
C GLU A 6 -8.13 -22.38 3.21
N GLU A 7 -8.64 -21.77 4.29
CA GLU A 7 -10.05 -21.41 4.44
C GLU A 7 -10.53 -20.46 3.33
N ALA A 8 -9.72 -19.47 2.97
CA ALA A 8 -10.05 -18.52 1.90
C ALA A 8 -10.16 -19.21 0.54
N PHE A 9 -9.19 -20.07 0.18
CA PHE A 9 -9.26 -20.83 -1.07
C PHE A 9 -10.41 -21.84 -1.09
N ALA A 10 -10.70 -22.48 0.05
CA ALA A 10 -11.84 -23.40 0.16
C ALA A 10 -13.19 -22.69 -0.04
N GLN A 11 -13.32 -21.44 0.40
CA GLN A 11 -14.51 -20.63 0.14
C GLN A 11 -14.55 -20.16 -1.32
N ALA A 12 -13.43 -19.69 -1.86
CA ALA A 12 -13.33 -19.26 -3.26
C ALA A 12 -13.71 -20.40 -4.23
N ALA A 13 -13.27 -21.63 -3.95
CA ALA A 13 -13.55 -22.80 -4.78
C ALA A 13 -15.04 -23.19 -4.82
N GLN A 14 -15.88 -22.66 -3.92
CA GLN A 14 -17.33 -22.90 -3.92
C GLN A 14 -18.10 -21.93 -4.83
N LEU A 15 -17.46 -20.86 -5.31
CA LEU A 15 -18.09 -19.88 -6.20
C LEU A 15 -18.31 -20.47 -7.61
N PRO A 16 -19.23 -19.92 -8.43
CA PRO A 16 -19.32 -20.23 -9.85
C PRO A 16 -17.99 -19.97 -10.59
N PRO A 17 -17.70 -20.70 -11.70
CA PRO A 17 -16.43 -20.55 -12.41
C PRO A 17 -16.07 -19.12 -12.83
N ASP A 18 -17.06 -18.35 -13.30
CA ASP A 18 -16.84 -16.96 -13.73
C ASP A 18 -16.45 -16.06 -12.55
N GLU A 19 -17.02 -16.31 -11.37
CA GLU A 19 -16.69 -15.58 -10.14
C GLU A 19 -15.32 -16.00 -9.58
N GLN A 20 -14.95 -17.28 -9.72
CA GLN A 20 -13.60 -17.75 -9.36
C GLN A 20 -12.54 -17.07 -10.22
N GLU A 21 -12.76 -16.98 -11.53
CA GLU A 21 -11.84 -16.33 -12.47
C GLU A 21 -11.71 -14.83 -12.16
N ALA A 22 -12.82 -14.15 -11.91
CA ALA A 22 -12.81 -12.74 -11.52
C ALA A 22 -12.05 -12.49 -10.21
N LEU A 23 -12.27 -13.34 -9.19
CA LEU A 23 -11.55 -13.26 -7.92
C LEU A 23 -10.06 -13.55 -8.08
N ALA A 24 -9.70 -14.54 -8.91
CA ALA A 24 -8.31 -14.89 -9.19
C ALA A 24 -7.58 -13.74 -9.88
N ALA A 25 -8.20 -13.11 -10.88
CA ALA A 25 -7.63 -11.94 -11.56
C ALA A 25 -7.36 -10.79 -10.59
N LEU A 26 -8.35 -10.44 -9.74
CA LEU A 26 -8.19 -9.40 -8.73
C LEU A 26 -7.05 -9.70 -7.75
N LEU A 27 -6.98 -10.93 -7.24
CA LEU A 27 -5.95 -11.31 -6.26
C LEU A 27 -4.54 -11.28 -6.88
N LEU A 28 -4.40 -11.72 -8.13
CA LEU A 28 -3.13 -11.69 -8.83
C LEU A 28 -2.65 -10.26 -9.10
N ASP A 29 -3.55 -9.37 -9.52
CA ASP A 29 -3.26 -7.95 -9.70
C ASP A 29 -2.84 -7.28 -8.39
N GLU A 30 -3.54 -7.56 -7.29
CA GLU A 30 -3.19 -7.03 -5.97
C GLU A 30 -1.79 -7.47 -5.54
N ILE A 31 -1.47 -8.76 -5.66
CA ILE A 31 -0.14 -9.30 -5.35
C ILE A 31 0.94 -8.65 -6.22
N ALA A 32 0.65 -8.39 -7.50
CA ALA A 32 1.59 -7.71 -8.39
C ALA A 32 1.78 -6.24 -8.01
N SER A 33 0.69 -5.54 -7.69
CA SER A 33 0.69 -4.15 -7.22
C SER A 33 1.51 -3.99 -5.95
N GLU A 34 1.30 -4.85 -4.95
CA GLU A 34 2.05 -4.83 -3.69
C GLU A 34 3.56 -5.03 -3.92
N ARG A 35 3.95 -5.95 -4.80
CA ARG A 35 5.37 -6.15 -5.15
C ARG A 35 5.99 -4.92 -5.82
N LEU A 36 5.23 -4.24 -6.68
CA LEU A 36 5.68 -3.01 -7.34
C LEU A 36 5.84 -1.89 -6.32
N TRP A 37 4.90 -1.77 -5.38
CA TRP A 37 4.98 -0.82 -4.27
C TRP A 37 6.19 -1.07 -3.38
N ASP A 38 6.42 -2.31 -2.96
CA ASP A 38 7.58 -2.70 -2.16
C ASP A 38 8.89 -2.31 -2.86
N GLN A 39 8.99 -2.59 -4.16
CA GLN A 39 10.16 -2.23 -4.96
C GLN A 39 10.34 -0.71 -5.07
N ALA A 40 9.27 0.02 -5.40
CA ALA A 40 9.31 1.47 -5.53
C ALA A 40 9.70 2.14 -4.20
N PHE A 41 9.12 1.67 -3.09
CA PHE A 41 9.40 2.19 -1.76
C PHE A 41 10.83 1.89 -1.31
N ALA A 42 11.34 0.68 -1.57
CA ALA A 42 12.74 0.34 -1.28
C ALA A 42 13.73 1.24 -2.04
N GLN A 43 13.36 1.71 -3.24
CA GLN A 43 14.16 2.61 -4.06
C GLN A 43 14.00 4.09 -3.69
N SER A 44 12.94 4.47 -2.98
CA SER A 44 12.63 5.88 -2.67
C SER A 44 13.32 6.43 -1.43
N GLN A 45 14.11 5.63 -0.70
CA GLN A 45 14.66 6.02 0.62
C GLN A 45 15.47 7.32 0.59
N ASN A 46 16.30 7.52 -0.43
CA ASN A 46 17.07 8.78 -0.58
C ASN A 46 16.15 9.99 -0.84
N GLN A 47 15.09 9.80 -1.62
CA GLN A 47 14.14 10.86 -1.91
C GLN A 47 13.30 11.21 -0.67
N ILE A 48 12.87 10.20 0.09
CA ILE A 48 12.16 10.40 1.37
C ILE A 48 13.05 11.11 2.39
N ALA A 49 14.33 10.72 2.51
CA ALA A 49 15.28 11.39 3.39
C ALA A 49 15.44 12.87 3.03
N LYS A 50 15.57 13.17 1.73
CA LYS A 50 15.63 14.55 1.25
C LYS A 50 14.36 15.35 1.61
N LEU A 51 13.17 14.78 1.41
CA LEU A 51 11.91 15.42 1.78
C LEU A 51 11.80 15.66 3.29
N ALA A 52 12.30 14.73 4.10
CA ALA A 52 12.34 14.88 5.56
C ALA A 52 13.28 16.03 5.98
N ASP A 53 14.48 16.12 5.38
CA ASP A 53 15.42 17.22 5.63
C ASP A 53 14.85 18.58 5.22
N GLU A 54 14.16 18.64 4.07
CA GLU A 54 13.47 19.83 3.59
C GLU A 54 12.37 20.28 4.57
N ALA A 55 11.51 19.35 5.00
CA ALA A 55 10.45 19.65 5.96
C ALA A 55 10.99 20.13 7.32
N LEU A 56 12.08 19.54 7.81
CA LEU A 56 12.74 19.98 9.04
C LEU A 56 13.35 21.38 8.89
N THR A 57 13.94 21.67 7.72
CA THR A 57 14.50 22.99 7.42
C THR A 57 13.39 24.04 7.41
N GLU A 58 12.29 23.78 6.70
CA GLU A 58 11.13 24.68 6.65
C GLU A 58 10.54 24.93 8.05
N PHE A 59 10.45 23.90 8.88
CA PHE A 59 10.03 24.04 10.28
C PHE A 59 10.97 24.97 11.07
N GLN A 60 12.28 24.78 10.95
CA GLN A 60 13.29 25.59 11.64
C GLN A 60 13.28 27.05 11.18
N GLU A 61 12.96 27.29 9.91
CA GLU A 61 12.82 28.62 9.33
C GLU A 61 11.47 29.29 9.64
N GLY A 62 10.55 28.57 10.31
CA GLY A 62 9.23 29.06 10.67
C GLY A 62 8.23 29.07 9.51
N GLY A 63 8.50 28.32 8.43
CA GLY A 63 7.64 28.19 7.26
C GLY A 63 6.44 27.24 7.45
N THR A 64 6.39 26.49 8.55
CA THR A 64 5.31 25.55 8.84
C THR A 64 4.20 26.16 9.69
N VAL A 65 2.97 25.69 9.50
CA VAL A 65 1.82 25.98 10.37
C VAL A 65 1.44 24.75 11.18
N LEU A 66 0.80 24.97 12.33
CA LEU A 66 0.16 23.87 13.07
C LEU A 66 -0.97 23.30 12.22
N LEU A 67 -1.04 21.96 12.17
CA LEU A 67 -2.13 21.27 11.52
C LEU A 67 -3.43 21.55 12.27
N ASP A 68 -4.43 22.08 11.57
CA ASP A 68 -5.79 22.25 12.05
C ASP A 68 -6.68 21.17 11.43
N GLU A 69 -7.07 20.19 12.24
CA GLU A 69 -7.87 19.03 11.78
C GLU A 69 -9.27 19.43 11.32
N GLU A 70 -9.79 20.60 11.73
CA GLU A 70 -11.09 21.11 11.28
C GLU A 70 -11.03 21.71 9.86
N GLN A 71 -9.82 21.92 9.32
CA GLN A 71 -9.57 22.47 7.99
C GLN A 71 -9.08 21.42 6.97
N LEU A 72 -9.00 20.13 7.38
CA LEU A 72 -8.74 19.00 6.49
C LEU A 72 -9.98 18.60 5.70
#